data_AF-A0A9W8T9P8-F1
#
_entry.id   AF-A0A9W8T9P8-F1
#
_cell.length_a   1.000
_cell.length_b   1.000
_cell.length_c   1.000
_cell.angle_alpha   90.00
_cell.angle_beta   90.00
_cell.angle_gamma   90.00
#
_symmetry.space_group_name_H-M   'P 1'
#
loop_
_entity.id
_entity.type
_entity.pdbx_description
1 polymer ?
#
loop_
_entity_poly.entity_id
_entity_poly.type
_entity_poly.pdbx_seq_one_letter_code
_entity_poly.pdbx_strand_id
1 'polypeptide(L)'
;MGVLANLQSRFQDRDPEAFRLRDFKNHFSSAFSCFYLCKIFASGKSYETLVAVHRKHDCIGPNELMTDDTDLIKAMGPARSNWVRYDWYSSGRVHPVDDTILNVVDTLTHDILRHDLVPGYSGRKNRSLEGDVDGQLVNLIALIRQKYISTKEKTLTLEFVKLPQYFTVDTTTQICFGKPFRLPRLRL
;
A
#
# COMPACT_ATOMS: atom_id res chain seq x y z
N MET A 1 -17.75 -14.19 -18.18
CA MET A 1 -18.70 -14.57 -17.10
C MET A 1 -18.53 -16.01 -16.62
N GLY A 2 -18.32 -17.03 -17.48
CA GLY A 2 -18.20 -18.44 -17.02
C GLY A 2 -16.87 -18.86 -16.39
N VAL A 3 -15.75 -18.16 -16.67
CA VAL A 3 -14.42 -18.51 -16.12
C VAL A 3 -14.25 -17.98 -14.69
N LEU A 4 -14.75 -16.77 -14.41
CA LEU A 4 -14.60 -16.10 -13.11
C LEU A 4 -15.43 -16.75 -12.00
N ALA A 5 -16.66 -17.18 -12.31
CA ALA A 5 -17.50 -17.90 -11.35
C ALA A 5 -16.92 -19.28 -10.97
N ASN A 6 -16.18 -19.91 -11.88
CA ASN A 6 -15.57 -21.23 -11.71
C ASN A 6 -14.28 -21.18 -10.87
N LEU A 7 -13.58 -20.04 -10.86
CA LEU A 7 -12.38 -19.86 -10.04
C LEU A 7 -12.73 -19.80 -8.56
N GLN A 8 -13.71 -18.97 -8.18
CA GLN A 8 -14.08 -18.77 -6.78
C GLN A 8 -14.57 -20.07 -6.11
N SER A 9 -15.40 -20.86 -6.80
CA SER A 9 -15.86 -22.16 -6.29
C SER A 9 -14.74 -23.21 -6.20
N ARG A 10 -13.71 -23.14 -7.05
CA ARG A 10 -12.57 -24.06 -7.02
C ARG A 10 -11.61 -23.79 -5.85
N PHE A 11 -11.58 -22.57 -5.33
CA PHE A 11 -10.72 -22.20 -4.21
C PHE A 11 -11.30 -22.53 -2.83
N GLN A 12 -12.62 -22.70 -2.74
CA GLN A 12 -13.33 -22.86 -1.46
C GLN A 12 -13.33 -24.31 -0.92
N ASP A 13 -13.16 -25.33 -1.77
CA ASP A 13 -13.50 -26.73 -1.45
C ASP A 13 -12.36 -27.78 -1.50
N ARG A 14 -11.07 -27.45 -1.24
CA ARG A 14 -10.02 -28.50 -1.16
C ARG A 14 -8.94 -28.28 -0.08
N ASP A 15 -8.75 -29.28 0.78
CA ASP A 15 -7.49 -29.60 1.48
C ASP A 15 -6.51 -30.32 0.53
N PRO A 16 -5.18 -30.40 0.80
CA PRO A 16 -4.28 -29.49 1.52
C PRO A 16 -3.64 -28.47 0.55
N GLU A 17 -3.10 -27.37 1.09
CA GLU A 17 -2.65 -26.17 0.36
C GLU A 17 -1.78 -26.41 -0.90
N ALA A 18 -0.95 -27.45 -0.93
CA ALA A 18 0.01 -27.70 -2.02
C ALA A 18 -0.59 -28.12 -3.38
N PHE A 19 -1.91 -28.29 -3.49
CA PHE A 19 -2.57 -28.84 -4.69
C PHE A 19 -3.58 -27.91 -5.36
N ARG A 20 -3.86 -26.74 -4.78
CA ARG A 20 -4.93 -25.83 -5.26
C ARG A 20 -4.65 -25.20 -6.62
N LEU A 21 -3.37 -24.94 -6.94
CA LEU A 21 -2.95 -24.19 -8.13
C LEU A 21 -2.21 -25.04 -9.18
N ARG A 22 -2.44 -26.36 -9.21
CA ARG A 22 -1.74 -27.27 -10.15
C ARG A 22 -2.12 -27.09 -11.61
N ASP A 23 -3.31 -26.55 -11.86
CA ASP A 23 -3.83 -26.30 -13.20
C ASP A 23 -3.14 -25.09 -13.88
N PHE A 24 -2.37 -24.32 -13.13
CA PHE A 24 -1.70 -23.09 -13.57
C PHE A 24 -0.20 -23.33 -13.81
N LYS A 25 0.42 -22.49 -14.65
CA LYS A 25 1.86 -22.61 -14.95
C LYS A 25 2.68 -22.09 -13.78
N ASN A 26 3.40 -22.99 -13.11
CA ASN A 26 4.12 -22.66 -11.87
C ASN A 26 5.63 -22.76 -12.07
N HIS A 27 6.38 -21.92 -11.36
CA HIS A 27 7.82 -22.14 -11.19
C HIS A 27 8.04 -23.29 -10.19
N PHE A 28 8.98 -24.21 -10.46
CA PHE A 28 9.15 -25.44 -9.67
C PHE A 28 9.31 -25.20 -8.16
N SER A 29 10.06 -24.16 -7.76
CA SER A 29 10.24 -23.81 -6.35
C SER A 29 9.08 -23.03 -5.73
N SER A 30 8.23 -22.39 -6.55
CA SER A 30 7.07 -21.61 -6.09
C SER A 30 5.91 -22.50 -5.66
N ALA A 31 5.82 -23.71 -6.21
CA ALA A 31 4.74 -24.65 -5.90
C ALA A 31 4.79 -25.22 -4.47
N PHE A 32 5.95 -25.15 -3.81
CA PHE A 32 6.17 -25.78 -2.49
C PHE A 32 6.39 -24.77 -1.35
N SER A 33 6.86 -23.55 -1.64
CA SER A 33 7.18 -22.58 -0.60
C SER A 33 7.16 -21.14 -1.09
N CYS A 34 6.75 -20.22 -0.21
CA CYS A 34 6.85 -18.77 -0.42
C CYS A 34 8.30 -18.25 -0.40
N PHE A 35 9.31 -19.09 -0.16
CA PHE A 35 10.72 -18.68 -0.16
C PHE A 35 11.13 -17.96 -1.46
N TYR A 36 10.57 -18.40 -2.60
CA TYR A 36 10.78 -17.75 -3.88
C TYR A 36 10.28 -16.29 -3.87
N LEU A 37 9.09 -16.03 -3.33
CA LEU A 37 8.56 -14.69 -3.13
C LEU A 37 9.41 -13.87 -2.16
N CYS A 38 9.81 -14.44 -1.02
CA CYS A 38 10.69 -13.76 -0.07
C CYS A 38 12.00 -13.32 -0.72
N LYS A 39 12.61 -14.17 -1.55
CA LYS A 39 13.82 -13.85 -2.32
C LYS A 39 13.58 -12.71 -3.32
N ILE A 40 12.44 -12.72 -4.01
CA ILE A 40 12.05 -11.65 -4.93
C ILE A 40 11.92 -10.32 -4.18
N PHE A 41 11.21 -10.29 -3.05
CA PHE A 41 11.05 -9.08 -2.25
C PHE A 41 12.37 -8.59 -1.65
N ALA A 42 13.22 -9.48 -1.17
CA ALA A 42 14.54 -9.14 -0.64
C ALA A 42 15.50 -8.59 -1.70
N SER A 43 15.27 -8.85 -2.98
CA SER A 43 16.18 -8.41 -4.07
C SER A 43 16.17 -6.91 -4.34
N GLY A 44 15.18 -6.16 -3.83
CA GLY A 44 14.96 -4.75 -4.18
C GLY A 44 14.50 -4.49 -5.62
N LYS A 45 14.41 -5.54 -6.45
CA LYS A 45 13.91 -5.50 -7.83
C LYS A 45 12.64 -6.33 -8.00
N SER A 46 11.81 -6.33 -6.95
CA SER A 46 10.60 -7.15 -6.88
C SER A 46 9.65 -6.88 -8.04
N TYR A 47 9.43 -5.60 -8.38
CA TYR A 47 8.58 -5.20 -9.50
C TYR A 47 9.05 -5.79 -10.84
N GLU A 48 10.32 -5.57 -11.21
CA GLU A 48 10.88 -6.07 -12.47
C GLU A 48 10.82 -7.61 -12.54
N THR A 49 11.16 -8.26 -11.43
CA THR A 49 11.21 -9.71 -11.33
C THR A 49 9.80 -10.32 -11.40
N LEU A 50 8.83 -9.74 -10.69
CA LEU A 50 7.43 -10.19 -10.73
C LEU A 50 6.83 -10.02 -12.12
N VAL A 51 7.09 -8.91 -12.82
CA VAL A 51 6.65 -8.72 -14.21
C VAL A 51 7.29 -9.76 -15.14
N ALA A 52 8.59 -10.02 -14.99
CA ALA A 52 9.28 -11.03 -15.80
C ALA A 52 8.77 -12.45 -15.53
N VAL A 53 8.44 -12.77 -14.27
CA VAL A 53 7.84 -14.05 -13.86
C VAL A 53 6.42 -14.18 -14.40
N HIS A 54 5.59 -13.15 -14.26
CA HIS A 54 4.20 -13.16 -14.71
C HIS A 54 4.05 -13.44 -16.21
N ARG A 55 5.02 -12.99 -17.03
CA ARG A 55 5.07 -13.32 -18.47
C ARG A 55 5.27 -14.80 -18.78
N LYS A 56 5.78 -15.59 -17.83
CA LYS A 56 6.17 -16.99 -18.02
C LYS A 56 5.35 -17.97 -17.16
N HIS A 57 4.93 -17.52 -15.99
CA HIS A 57 4.27 -18.30 -14.95
C HIS A 57 3.11 -17.50 -14.39
N ASP A 58 2.00 -18.19 -14.12
CA ASP A 58 0.79 -17.59 -13.57
C ASP A 58 0.85 -17.59 -12.03
N CYS A 59 1.44 -18.62 -11.42
CA CYS A 59 1.62 -18.68 -9.97
C CYS A 59 3.02 -18.27 -9.53
N ILE A 60 3.03 -17.54 -8.43
CA ILE A 60 4.24 -16.97 -7.81
C ILE A 60 4.52 -17.57 -6.43
N GLY A 61 3.56 -18.29 -5.85
CA GLY A 61 3.71 -19.05 -4.60
C GLY A 61 2.75 -20.24 -4.54
N PRO A 62 2.70 -20.97 -3.41
CA PRO A 62 1.89 -22.17 -3.25
C PRO A 62 0.39 -21.89 -3.40
N ASN A 63 -0.06 -20.72 -2.95
CA ASN A 63 -1.45 -20.28 -2.97
C ASN A 63 -1.64 -18.92 -3.68
N GLU A 64 -0.56 -18.36 -4.24
CA GLU A 64 -0.53 -17.01 -4.80
C GLU A 64 -0.52 -17.04 -6.34
N LEU A 65 -1.60 -16.52 -6.92
CA LEU A 65 -1.75 -16.29 -8.36
C LEU A 65 -1.53 -14.80 -8.67
N MET A 66 -0.83 -14.51 -9.76
CA MET A 66 -0.71 -13.15 -10.29
C MET A 66 -1.65 -12.97 -11.49
N THR A 67 -2.29 -11.81 -11.59
CA THR A 67 -3.21 -11.48 -12.69
C THR A 67 -3.02 -10.05 -13.15
N ASP A 68 -3.11 -9.84 -14.47
CA ASP A 68 -3.22 -8.55 -15.14
C ASP A 68 -4.62 -8.32 -15.77
N ASP A 69 -5.57 -9.25 -15.55
CA ASP A 69 -6.92 -9.18 -16.09
C ASP A 69 -7.74 -8.09 -15.36
N THR A 70 -8.01 -7.00 -16.09
CA THR A 70 -8.77 -5.87 -15.56
C THR A 70 -10.21 -6.23 -15.19
N ASP A 71 -10.83 -7.22 -15.85
CA ASP A 71 -12.20 -7.62 -15.56
C ASP A 71 -12.26 -8.42 -14.26
N LEU A 72 -11.26 -9.27 -14.00
CA LEU A 72 -11.11 -9.94 -12.71
C LEU A 72 -10.84 -8.94 -11.58
N ILE A 73 -9.95 -7.97 -11.78
CA ILE A 73 -9.68 -6.92 -10.78
C ILE A 73 -10.96 -6.12 -10.45
N LYS A 74 -11.74 -5.75 -11.46
CA LYS A 74 -13.03 -5.08 -11.26
C LYS A 74 -14.06 -5.98 -10.58
N ALA A 75 -14.04 -7.29 -10.81
CA ALA A 75 -14.93 -8.24 -10.16
C ALA A 75 -14.58 -8.43 -8.67
N MET A 76 -13.32 -8.25 -8.27
CA MET A 76 -12.88 -8.35 -6.87
C MET A 76 -13.22 -7.09 -6.05
N GLY A 77 -13.23 -5.91 -6.67
CA GLY A 77 -13.38 -4.62 -5.98
C GLY A 77 -14.73 -4.23 -5.35
N PRO A 78 -15.91 -4.77 -5.73
CA PRO A 78 -17.18 -4.32 -5.16
C PRO A 78 -17.28 -4.61 -3.65
N ALA A 79 -17.97 -3.74 -2.91
CA ALA A 79 -18.10 -3.85 -1.45
C ALA A 79 -18.81 -5.14 -0.97
N ARG A 80 -19.54 -5.83 -1.85
CA ARG A 80 -20.23 -7.11 -1.55
C ARG A 80 -19.60 -8.27 -2.32
N SER A 81 -18.34 -8.14 -2.73
CA SER A 81 -17.63 -9.25 -3.35
C SER A 81 -17.34 -10.32 -2.27
N ASN A 82 -17.27 -11.57 -2.70
CA ASN A 82 -16.87 -12.67 -1.83
C ASN A 82 -15.34 -12.81 -1.72
N TRP A 83 -14.60 -11.88 -2.32
CA TRP A 83 -13.15 -11.86 -2.31
C TRP A 83 -12.68 -11.18 -1.02
N VAL A 84 -12.08 -11.97 -0.14
CA VAL A 84 -11.55 -11.50 1.14
C VAL A 84 -10.08 -11.14 1.01
N ARG A 85 -9.58 -10.34 1.96
CA ARG A 85 -8.15 -10.05 2.08
C ARG A 85 -7.38 -11.35 2.34
N TYR A 86 -6.17 -11.43 1.80
CA TYR A 86 -5.30 -12.56 2.04
C TYR A 86 -4.66 -12.49 3.43
N ASP A 87 -4.35 -13.63 4.05
CA ASP A 87 -3.91 -13.70 5.45
C ASP A 87 -2.61 -12.93 5.72
N TRP A 88 -1.76 -12.72 4.70
CA TRP A 88 -0.55 -11.91 4.84
C TRP A 88 -0.79 -10.50 5.42
N TYR A 89 -2.00 -9.93 5.26
CA TYR A 89 -2.32 -8.63 5.86
C TYR A 89 -2.19 -8.66 7.40
N SER A 90 -2.40 -9.81 8.04
CA SER A 90 -2.24 -9.98 9.49
C SER A 90 -0.80 -9.76 9.95
N SER A 91 0.20 -10.01 9.08
CA SER A 91 1.61 -9.81 9.38
C SER A 91 1.99 -8.34 9.62
N GLY A 92 1.16 -7.39 9.16
CA GLY A 92 1.37 -5.95 9.33
C GLY A 92 1.01 -5.41 10.73
N ARG A 93 0.76 -6.29 11.71
CA ARG A 93 0.39 -5.88 13.08
C ARG A 93 1.53 -5.10 13.74
N VAL A 94 1.27 -3.82 14.04
CA VAL A 94 2.24 -2.94 14.72
C VAL A 94 2.05 -2.95 16.25
N HIS A 95 0.80 -2.97 16.72
CA HIS A 95 0.50 -3.05 18.16
C HIS A 95 0.41 -4.52 18.60
N PRO A 96 1.02 -4.93 19.72
CA PRO A 96 1.08 -6.34 20.11
C PRO A 96 -0.29 -6.98 20.38
N VAL A 97 -1.27 -6.17 20.79
CA VAL A 97 -2.58 -6.65 21.25
C VAL A 97 -3.71 -6.24 20.30
N ASP A 98 -3.62 -5.06 19.71
CA ASP A 98 -4.75 -4.45 18.99
C ASP A 98 -4.53 -4.49 17.49
N ASP A 99 -5.59 -4.86 16.78
CA ASP A 99 -5.61 -4.78 15.33
C ASP A 99 -6.06 -3.40 14.84
N THR A 100 -5.58 -3.06 13.66
CA THR A 100 -5.90 -1.84 12.92
C THR A 100 -6.66 -2.19 11.64
N ILE A 101 -7.32 -1.20 11.04
CA ILE A 101 -7.99 -1.39 9.74
C ILE A 101 -7.07 -1.94 8.63
N LEU A 102 -5.74 -1.79 8.78
CA LEU A 102 -4.76 -2.21 7.78
C LEU A 102 -4.44 -3.71 7.84
N ASN A 103 -4.53 -4.34 9.02
CA ASN A 103 -4.14 -5.73 9.22
C ASN A 103 -5.31 -6.67 9.52
N VAL A 104 -6.51 -6.15 9.81
CA VAL A 104 -7.72 -6.98 9.91
C VAL A 104 -8.05 -7.63 8.57
N VAL A 105 -8.16 -8.96 8.58
CA VAL A 105 -8.55 -9.81 7.45
C VAL A 105 -10.06 -10.06 7.42
N ASP A 106 -10.68 -10.23 8.60
CA ASP A 106 -12.12 -10.44 8.73
C ASP A 106 -12.91 -9.24 8.19
N THR A 107 -13.84 -9.50 7.28
CA THR A 107 -14.57 -8.45 6.55
C THR A 107 -15.53 -7.70 7.47
N LEU A 108 -16.21 -8.40 8.39
CA LEU A 108 -17.15 -7.78 9.32
C LEU A 108 -16.43 -6.82 10.27
N THR A 109 -15.34 -7.28 10.88
CA THR A 109 -14.50 -6.45 11.75
C THR A 109 -13.90 -5.27 11.00
N HIS A 110 -13.44 -5.50 9.77
CA HIS A 110 -12.91 -4.43 8.92
C HIS A 110 -13.97 -3.36 8.61
N ASP A 111 -15.21 -3.75 8.33
CA ASP A 111 -16.31 -2.82 8.04
C ASP A 111 -16.69 -1.98 9.27
N ILE A 112 -16.69 -2.58 10.47
CA ILE A 112 -16.90 -1.86 11.73
C ILE A 112 -15.81 -0.79 11.92
N LEU A 113 -14.54 -1.19 11.84
CA LEU A 113 -13.41 -0.26 11.97
C LEU A 113 -13.44 0.85 10.92
N ARG A 114 -13.82 0.50 9.68
CA ARG A 114 -13.98 1.47 8.58
C ARG A 114 -15.07 2.47 8.91
N HIS A 115 -16.23 2.01 9.36
CA HIS A 115 -17.34 2.86 9.74
C HIS A 115 -16.93 3.88 10.81
N ASP A 116 -16.17 3.45 11.80
CA ASP A 116 -15.70 4.32 12.89
C ASP A 116 -14.65 5.34 12.43
N LEU A 117 -13.84 5.01 11.42
CA LEU A 117 -12.83 5.90 10.85
C LEU A 117 -13.39 6.91 9.84
N VAL A 118 -14.45 6.57 9.09
CA VAL A 118 -15.03 7.42 8.04
C VAL A 118 -15.27 8.88 8.48
N PRO A 119 -15.81 9.17 9.67
CA PRO A 119 -16.00 10.55 10.13
C PRO A 119 -14.71 11.38 10.13
N GLY A 120 -13.56 10.78 10.47
CA GLY A 120 -12.25 11.43 10.45
C GLY A 120 -11.76 11.77 9.03
N TYR A 121 -12.08 10.92 8.05
CA TYR A 121 -11.71 11.12 6.65
C TYR A 121 -12.75 11.89 5.83
N SER A 122 -13.96 12.09 6.38
CA SER A 122 -15.07 12.75 5.66
C SER A 122 -14.88 14.26 5.45
N GLY A 123 -13.82 14.87 6.00
CA GLY A 123 -13.57 16.32 5.97
C GLY A 123 -14.57 17.15 6.79
N ARG A 124 -15.76 16.64 7.10
CA ARG A 124 -16.82 17.35 7.84
C ARG A 124 -16.37 17.88 9.20
N LYS A 125 -15.49 17.14 9.88
CA LYS A 125 -14.94 17.51 11.19
C LYS A 125 -13.62 18.28 11.10
N ASN A 126 -12.97 18.31 9.93
CA ASN A 126 -11.67 18.96 9.74
C ASN A 126 -11.81 20.19 8.85
N ARG A 127 -12.38 21.26 9.41
CA ARG A 127 -12.57 22.54 8.70
C ARG A 127 -11.26 23.30 8.45
N SER A 128 -10.19 22.97 9.17
CA SER A 128 -8.88 23.59 9.01
C SER A 128 -8.02 22.90 7.95
N LEU A 129 -8.45 21.76 7.39
CA LEU A 129 -7.65 20.92 6.48
C LEU A 129 -6.95 21.72 5.38
N GLU A 130 -7.70 22.55 4.64
CA GLU A 130 -7.15 23.37 3.56
C GLU A 130 -6.15 24.41 4.10
N GLY A 131 -6.50 25.09 5.20
CA GLY A 131 -5.62 26.07 5.84
C GLY A 131 -4.34 25.47 6.44
N ASP A 132 -4.42 24.24 6.97
CA ASP A 132 -3.28 23.49 7.49
C ASP A 132 -2.31 23.11 6.35
N VAL A 133 -2.84 22.67 5.21
CA VAL A 133 -2.06 22.38 3.99
C VAL A 133 -1.43 23.66 3.43
N ASP A 134 -2.22 24.74 3.31
CA ASP A 134 -1.74 26.04 2.83
C ASP A 134 -0.63 26.59 3.73
N GLY A 135 -0.77 26.46 5.05
CA GLY A 135 0.25 26.84 6.01
C GLY A 135 1.57 26.09 5.79
N GLN A 136 1.52 24.78 5.55
CA GLN A 136 2.73 24.01 5.24
C GLN A 136 3.31 24.37 3.86
N LEU A 137 2.47 24.70 2.88
CA LEU A 137 2.93 25.13 1.56
C LEU A 137 3.66 26.48 1.64
N VAL A 138 3.15 27.42 2.42
CA VAL A 138 3.83 28.70 2.69
C VAL A 138 5.18 28.47 3.36
N ASN A 139 5.27 27.57 4.34
CA ASN A 139 6.53 27.21 5.00
C ASN A 139 7.54 26.60 4.01
N LEU A 140 7.07 25.71 3.13
CA LEU A 140 7.88 25.09 2.09
C LEU A 140 8.46 26.14 1.13
N ILE A 141 7.63 27.07 0.66
CA ILE A 141 8.04 28.16 -0.22
C ILE A 141 9.04 29.08 0.49
N ALA A 142 8.79 29.43 1.75
CA ALA A 142 9.70 30.24 2.56
C ALA A 142 11.09 29.60 2.68
N LEU A 143 11.15 28.29 2.92
CA LEU A 143 12.40 27.55 2.99
C LEU A 143 13.16 27.57 1.65
N ILE A 144 12.47 27.33 0.53
CA ILE A 144 13.07 27.40 -0.80
C ILE A 144 13.67 28.79 -1.04
N ARG A 145 12.90 29.83 -0.69
CA ARG A 145 13.33 31.23 -0.86
C ARG A 145 14.53 31.60 0.01
N GLN A 146 14.60 31.09 1.25
CA GLN A 146 15.67 31.44 2.17
C GLN A 146 16.96 30.64 1.95
N LYS A 147 16.86 29.35 1.58
CA LYS A 147 18.00 28.43 1.59
C LYS A 147 18.44 27.92 0.22
N TYR A 148 17.63 28.11 -0.81
CA TYR A 148 17.86 27.46 -2.10
C TYR A 148 17.79 28.43 -3.30
N ILE A 149 17.68 29.75 -3.06
CA ILE A 149 17.87 30.76 -4.12
C ILE A 149 19.36 30.91 -4.39
N SER A 150 19.77 30.62 -5.63
CA SER A 150 21.13 30.83 -6.09
C SER A 150 21.40 32.31 -6.35
N THR A 151 22.62 32.78 -6.07
CA THR A 151 23.09 34.13 -6.41
C THR A 151 24.12 34.05 -7.54
N LYS A 152 24.52 35.20 -8.11
CA LYS A 152 25.57 35.26 -9.15
C LYS A 152 26.90 34.65 -8.69
N GLU A 153 27.14 34.61 -7.38
CA GLU A 153 28.38 34.14 -6.76
C GLU A 153 28.29 32.70 -6.26
N LYS A 154 27.08 32.16 -6.04
CA LYS A 154 26.88 30.85 -5.40
C LYS A 154 25.65 30.13 -5.94
N THR A 155 25.88 28.96 -6.54
CA THR A 155 24.82 28.01 -6.91
C THR A 155 24.49 27.11 -5.72
N LEU A 156 23.21 27.09 -5.33
CA LEU A 156 22.69 26.22 -4.27
C LEU A 156 21.90 25.07 -4.88
N THR A 157 22.21 23.85 -4.48
CA THR A 157 21.51 22.65 -4.96
C THR A 157 20.43 22.24 -3.97
N LEU A 158 19.22 22.00 -4.48
CA LEU A 158 18.10 21.45 -3.72
C LEU A 158 17.99 19.94 -3.96
N GLU A 159 18.00 19.15 -2.88
CA GLU A 159 17.71 17.72 -2.96
C GLU A 159 16.20 17.49 -3.03
N PHE A 160 15.66 17.46 -4.25
CA PHE A 160 14.22 17.37 -4.49
C PHE A 160 13.58 16.06 -4.03
N VAL A 161 14.35 14.99 -3.76
CA VAL A 161 13.80 13.74 -3.24
C VAL A 161 13.30 13.90 -1.79
N LYS A 162 14.06 14.62 -0.95
CA LYS A 162 13.77 14.74 0.48
C LYS A 162 12.76 15.82 0.80
N LEU A 163 12.78 16.91 0.03
CA LEU A 163 11.92 18.05 0.27
C LEU A 163 10.41 17.72 0.30
N PRO A 164 9.82 17.08 -0.73
CA PRO A 164 8.41 16.71 -0.72
C PRO A 164 8.11 15.63 0.32
N GLN A 165 9.05 14.73 0.62
CA GLN A 165 8.87 13.75 1.69
C GLN A 165 8.68 14.44 3.05
N TYR A 166 9.51 15.44 3.35
CA TYR A 166 9.38 16.21 4.60
C TYR A 166 8.12 17.04 4.63
N PHE A 167 7.77 17.70 3.53
CA PHE A 167 6.50 18.41 3.39
C PHE A 167 5.30 17.49 3.64
N THR A 168 5.29 16.28 3.07
CA THR A 168 4.21 15.30 3.28
C THR A 168 4.12 14.87 4.74
N VAL A 169 5.25 14.62 5.41
CA VAL A 169 5.25 14.25 6.83
C VAL A 169 4.75 15.40 7.71
N ASP A 170 5.22 16.63 7.50
CA ASP A 170 4.81 17.79 8.29
C ASP A 170 3.33 18.14 8.04
N THR A 171 2.85 18.02 6.80
CA THR A 171 1.43 18.20 6.45
C THR A 171 0.56 17.14 7.08
N THR A 172 0.92 15.86 6.95
CA THR A 172 0.14 14.75 7.54
C THR A 172 0.11 14.86 9.06
N THR A 173 1.23 15.20 9.70
CA THR A 173 1.27 15.34 11.16
C THR A 173 0.51 16.56 11.67
N GLN A 174 0.54 17.68 10.93
CA GLN A 174 -0.33 18.83 11.19
C GLN A 174 -1.81 18.43 11.15
N ILE A 175 -2.23 17.71 10.11
CA ILE A 175 -3.62 17.28 9.91
C ILE A 175 -4.05 16.25 10.98
N CYS A 176 -3.19 15.28 11.30
CA CYS A 176 -3.55 14.19 12.21
C CYS A 176 -3.43 14.56 13.69
N PHE A 177 -2.44 15.39 14.06
CA PHE A 177 -2.09 15.68 15.46
C PHE A 177 -2.22 17.16 15.84
N GLY A 178 -2.62 18.03 14.90
CA GLY A 178 -2.73 19.48 15.09
C GLY A 178 -1.38 20.20 15.19
N LYS A 179 -0.26 19.51 14.97
CA LYS A 179 1.09 20.08 15.02
C LYS A 179 2.02 19.37 14.03
N PRO A 180 2.91 20.10 13.34
CA PRO A 180 3.85 19.47 12.43
C PRO A 180 5.00 18.84 13.22
N PHE A 181 5.56 17.74 12.70
CA PHE A 181 6.74 17.11 13.27
C PHE A 181 7.99 18.03 13.22
N ARG A 182 8.05 18.92 12.22
CA ARG A 182 9.11 19.90 11.98
C ARG A 182 10.47 19.23 11.84
N LEU A 183 10.60 18.40 10.82
CA LEU A 183 11.86 17.69 10.56
C LEU A 183 13.06 18.67 10.47
N PRO A 184 14.23 18.33 11.04
CA PRO A 184 15.30 19.29 11.33
C PRO A 184 15.84 20.09 10.13
N ARG A 185 15.68 19.60 8.89
CA ARG A 185 16.11 20.31 7.68
C ARG A 185 15.11 21.35 7.16
N LEU A 186 13.87 21.33 7.63
CA LEU A 186 12.84 22.34 7.36
C LEU A 186 12.79 23.45 8.42
N ARG A 187 13.66 23.44 9.44
CA ARG A 187 13.78 24.59 10.35
C ARG A 187 14.25 25.79 9.54
N LEU A 188 13.43 26.84 9.48
CA LEU A 188 13.84 28.17 9.03
C LEU A 188 15.00 28.63 9.92
#